data_AF-A0A9E2U2C5-F1
#
_entry.id   AF-A0A9E2U2C5-F1
#
_cell.length_a   1.000
_cell.length_b   1.000
_cell.length_c   1.000
_cell.angle_alpha   90.00
_cell.angle_beta   90.00
_cell.angle_gamma   90.00
#
_symmetry.space_group_name_H-M   'P 1'
#
loop_
_entity.id
_entity.type
_entity.pdbx_description
1 polymer ?
#
loop_
_entity_poly.entity_id
_entity_poly.type
_entity_poly.pdbx_seq_one_letter_code
_entity_poly.pdbx_strand_id
1 'polypeptide(L)' 'MFGRWRRRGEKHRADKQQGDVHALDREGDPRGGVQSDAYRHARPDEIVVEDGVAMSGPGGAPSPDPDER' A
#
# COMPACT_ATOMS: atom_id res chain seq x y z
N MET A 1 28.93 -16.31 -22.10
CA MET A 1 27.49 -16.57 -22.30
C MET A 1 26.68 -15.99 -21.11
N PHE A 2 26.71 -14.67 -20.88
CA PHE A 2 26.13 -14.00 -19.70
C PHE A 2 25.05 -12.93 -20.03
N GLY A 3 24.69 -12.75 -21.31
CA GLY A 3 23.84 -11.63 -21.75
C GLY A 3 22.32 -11.82 -21.59
N ARG A 4 21.86 -13.05 -21.34
CA ARG A 4 20.42 -13.38 -21.40
C ARG A 4 19.68 -13.22 -20.07
N TRP A 5 20.40 -13.20 -18.95
CA TRP A 5 19.80 -13.05 -17.61
C TRP A 5 19.53 -11.58 -17.26
N ARG A 6 20.42 -10.67 -17.65
CA ARG A 6 20.33 -9.23 -17.33
C ARG A 6 19.12 -8.53 -17.96
N ARG A 7 18.63 -8.97 -19.14
CA ARG A 7 17.44 -8.41 -19.81
C ARG A 7 16.09 -8.84 -19.21
N ARG A 8 16.06 -9.89 -18.37
CA ARG A 8 14.79 -10.39 -17.80
C ARG A 8 14.34 -9.60 -16.57
N GLY A 9 15.27 -8.97 -15.85
CA GLY A 9 14.97 -8.20 -14.64
C GLY A 9 14.37 -6.80 -14.86
N GLU A 10 14.45 -6.26 -16.07
CA GLU A 10 14.07 -4.86 -16.36
C GLU A 10 12.62 -4.68 -16.84
N LYS A 11 12.03 -5.71 -17.47
CA LYS A 11 10.72 -5.58 -18.16
C LYS A 11 9.55 -5.16 -17.26
N HIS A 12 9.64 -5.41 -15.95
CA HIS A 12 8.61 -5.06 -14.97
C HIS A 12 9.14 -4.18 -13.84
N ARG A 13 10.31 -3.53 -14.03
CA ARG A 13 10.85 -2.62 -13.00
C ARG A 13 10.04 -1.33 -12.95
N ALA A 14 9.55 -0.87 -14.10
CA ALA A 14 8.72 0.32 -14.22
C ALA A 14 7.35 0.13 -13.54
N ASP A 15 6.73 -1.04 -13.65
CA ASP A 15 5.43 -1.34 -13.01
C ASP A 15 5.49 -1.10 -11.49
N LYS A 16 6.66 -1.30 -10.87
CA LYS A 16 6.87 -1.11 -9.42
C LYS A 16 6.92 0.35 -8.97
N GLN A 17 7.01 1.31 -9.91
CA GLN A 17 7.29 2.72 -9.63
C GLN A 17 6.19 3.66 -10.17
N GLN A 18 5.12 3.12 -10.74
CA GLN A 18 4.07 3.90 -11.43
C GLN A 18 2.87 4.28 -10.54
N GLY A 19 2.93 3.99 -9.24
CA GLY A 19 1.87 4.36 -8.30
C GLY A 19 0.63 3.46 -8.31
N ASP A 20 0.59 2.45 -9.18
CA ASP A 20 -0.40 1.37 -9.08
C ASP A 20 -0.07 0.50 -7.86
N VAL A 21 -0.94 0.58 -6.85
CA VAL A 21 -0.80 -0.17 -5.60
C VAL A 21 -0.88 -1.67 -5.81
N HIS A 22 -1.52 -2.13 -6.89
CA HIS A 22 -1.71 -3.55 -7.21
C HIS A 22 -0.65 -4.12 -8.14
N ALA A 23 0.27 -3.31 -8.68
CA ALA A 23 1.27 -3.74 -9.66
C ALA A 23 2.22 -4.85 -9.15
N LEU A 24 2.27 -5.06 -7.84
CA LEU A 24 3.13 -6.05 -7.19
C LEU A 24 2.37 -7.21 -6.55
N ASP A 25 1.05 -7.26 -6.68
CA ASP A 25 0.23 -8.28 -6.03
C ASP A 25 0.57 -9.67 -6.56
N ARG A 26 0.74 -10.61 -5.61
CA ARG A 26 0.97 -12.03 -5.89
C ARG A 26 0.22 -12.89 -4.89
N GLU A 27 -0.38 -13.96 -5.37
CA GLU A 27 -1.00 -14.97 -4.51
C GLU A 27 0.05 -15.58 -3.56
N GLY A 28 -0.24 -15.56 -2.26
CA GLY A 28 0.68 -16.07 -1.23
C GLY A 28 1.94 -15.24 -1.00
N ASP A 29 1.96 -13.95 -1.37
CA ASP A 29 3.12 -13.09 -1.10
C ASP A 29 3.35 -12.94 0.42
N PRO A 30 4.53 -13.31 0.95
CA PRO A 30 4.81 -13.22 2.39
C PRO A 30 4.86 -11.77 2.90
N ARG A 31 4.92 -10.78 2.00
CA ARG A 31 4.84 -9.35 2.35
C ARG A 31 3.41 -8.91 2.67
N GLY A 32 2.41 -9.74 2.37
CA GLY A 32 1.00 -9.37 2.42
C GLY A 32 0.52 -8.68 1.14
N GLY A 33 -0.73 -8.24 1.17
CA GLY A 33 -1.37 -7.50 0.08
C GLY A 33 -1.43 -6.00 0.35
N VAL A 34 -2.24 -5.31 -0.45
CA VAL A 34 -2.54 -3.88 -0.30
C VAL A 34 -3.48 -3.67 0.90
N GLN A 35 -3.19 -2.66 1.72
CA GLN A 35 -4.10 -2.24 2.80
C GLN A 35 -5.46 -1.82 2.23
N SER A 36 -6.55 -2.01 2.97
CA SER A 36 -7.88 -1.56 2.54
C SER A 36 -7.91 -0.06 2.21
N ASP A 37 -8.78 0.30 1.27
CA ASP A 37 -8.97 1.68 0.86
C ASP A 37 -9.43 2.56 2.02
N ALA A 38 -10.37 2.04 2.82
CA ALA A 38 -10.87 2.69 4.03
C ALA A 38 -9.75 2.97 5.03
N TYR A 39 -8.88 1.98 5.30
CA TYR A 39 -7.74 2.20 6.20
C TYR A 39 -6.75 3.21 5.63
N ARG A 40 -6.39 3.10 4.34
CA ARG A 40 -5.39 3.96 3.70
C ARG A 40 -5.74 5.45 3.72
N HIS A 41 -7.04 5.76 3.69
CA HIS A 41 -7.56 7.13 3.64
C HIS A 41 -8.14 7.61 4.97
N ALA A 42 -8.18 6.76 6.00
CA ALA A 42 -8.66 7.15 7.32
C ALA A 42 -7.72 8.15 8.00
N ARG A 43 -8.30 9.00 8.85
CA ARG A 43 -7.53 9.89 9.72
C ARG A 43 -6.97 9.11 10.92
N PRO A 44 -5.87 9.58 11.54
CA PRO A 44 -5.30 8.91 12.71
C PRO A 44 -6.30 8.76 13.89
N ASP A 45 -7.25 9.69 14.02
CA ASP A 45 -8.30 9.70 15.05
C ASP A 45 -9.54 8.87 14.69
N GLU A 46 -9.62 8.32 13.48
CA GLU A 46 -10.76 7.50 13.04
C GLU A 46 -10.60 6.03 13.43
N ILE A 47 -11.74 5.34 13.58
CA ILE A 47 -11.78 3.90 13.79
C ILE A 47 -12.22 3.23 12.50
N VAL A 48 -11.42 2.27 12.03
CA VAL A 48 -11.67 1.44 10.85
C VAL A 48 -11.94 0.01 11.31
N VAL A 49 -12.98 -0.61 10.76
CA VAL A 49 -13.30 -2.02 11.02
C VAL A 49 -13.06 -2.81 9.74
N GLU A 50 -12.16 -3.78 9.81
CA GLU A 50 -11.81 -4.67 8.69
C GLU A 50 -11.71 -6.10 9.23
N ASP A 51 -12.33 -7.06 8.54
CA ASP A 51 -12.37 -8.48 8.94
C ASP A 51 -12.79 -8.71 10.40
N GLY A 52 -13.69 -7.87 10.92
CA GLY A 52 -14.18 -7.94 12.30
C GLY A 52 -13.22 -7.39 13.35
N VAL A 53 -12.08 -6.83 12.93
CA VAL A 53 -11.08 -6.20 13.80
C VAL A 53 -11.22 -4.68 13.71
N ALA A 54 -11.37 -4.03 14.87
CA ALA A 54 -11.34 -2.58 14.96
C ALA A 54 -9.90 -2.08 15.14
N MET A 55 -9.50 -1.11 14.32
CA MET A 55 -8.17 -0.50 14.31
C MET A 55 -8.31 1.03 14.34
N SER A 56 -7.39 1.74 14.98
CA SER A 56 -7.23 3.19 14.71
C SER A 56 -6.75 3.38 13.28
N GLY A 57 -7.06 4.52 12.66
CA GLY A 57 -6.54 4.87 11.35
C GLY A 57 -4.99 4.92 11.31
N PRO A 58 -4.41 4.97 10.12
CA PRO A 58 -2.97 4.89 9.92
C PRO A 58 -2.24 6.08 10.57
N GLY A 59 -1.25 5.77 11.40
CA GLY A 59 -0.34 6.76 11.96
C GLY A 59 0.57 7.38 10.89
N GLY A 60 0.83 8.68 10.99
CA GLY A 60 1.69 9.42 10.07
C GLY A 60 0.95 10.24 9.02
N ALA A 61 -0.37 10.06 8.87
CA ALA A 61 -1.21 11.06 8.23
C ALA A 61 -1.29 12.31 9.15
N PRO A 62 -1.12 13.54 8.62
CA PRO A 62 -1.32 14.74 9.42
C PRO A 62 -2.77 14.77 9.91
N SER A 63 -2.97 14.92 11.23
CA SER A 63 -4.28 15.27 11.77
C SER A 63 -4.50 16.77 11.52
N PRO A 64 -5.52 17.18 10.75
CA PRO A 64 -5.92 18.58 10.71
C PRO A 64 -6.50 18.96 12.08
N ASP A 65 -6.17 20.17 12.54
CA ASP A 65 -6.78 20.70 13.76
C ASP A 65 -8.29 20.85 13.50
N PRO A 66 -9.19 20.31 14.36
CA PRO A 66 -10.64 20.45 14.16
C PRO A 66 -11.11 21.91 14.09
N ASP A 67 -10.29 22.84 14.59
CA ASP A 67 -10.55 24.29 14.64
C ASP A 67 -10.03 25.07 13.41
N GLU A 68 -9.37 24.42 12.44
CA GLU A 68 -8.86 25.05 11.20
C GLU A 68 -9.87 25.04 10.02
N ARG A 69 -11.17 24.81 10.27
CA ARG A 69 -12.23 24.77 9.23
C ARG A 69 -12.91 26.11 8.97
#